data_AF-A0A931A378-F1
#
_entry.id   AF-A0A931A378-F1
#
_cell.length_a   1.000
_cell.length_b   1.000
_cell.length_c   1.000
_cell.angle_alpha   90.00
_cell.angle_beta   90.00
_cell.angle_gamma   90.00
#
_symmetry.space_group_name_H-M   'P 1'
#
loop_
_entity.id
_entity.type
_entity.pdbx_description
1 polymer ?
#
loop_
_entity_poly.entity_id
_entity_poly.type
_entity_poly.pdbx_seq_one_letter_code
_entity_poly.pdbx_strand_id
1 'polypeptide(L)'
;MSEAFVIVHEGADPGRDRVVRTKAGGGRTTFVGVPDEGAAAEVAGKMAGGLQLIELYGGPGPEAAEPVIRAVDASVPVGVTGYRR
;
A
#
# COMPACT_ATOMS: atom_id res chain seq x y z
N MET A 1 10.35 -2.24 12.68
CA MET A 1 8.98 -2.34 12.14
C MET A 1 8.99 -1.95 10.68
N SER A 2 8.29 -2.71 9.83
CA SER A 2 8.15 -2.43 8.41
C SER A 2 6.68 -2.22 8.02
N GLU A 3 6.43 -1.17 7.25
CA GLU A 3 5.08 -0.78 6.82
C GLU A 3 5.11 -0.19 5.41
N ALA A 4 3.96 -0.22 4.74
CA ALA A 4 3.79 0.38 3.42
C ALA A 4 2.64 1.37 3.39
N PHE A 5 2.88 2.52 2.78
CA PHE A 5 1.91 3.54 2.43
C PHE A 5 1.68 3.43 0.92
N VAL A 6 0.54 2.87 0.54
CA VAL A 6 0.13 2.67 -0.86
C VAL A 6 -0.82 3.79 -1.24
N ILE A 7 -0.42 4.59 -2.22
CA ILE A 7 -1.10 5.84 -2.58
C ILE A 7 -1.66 5.69 -3.99
N VAL A 8 -2.98 5.58 -4.10
CA VAL A 8 -3.66 5.49 -5.38
C VAL A 8 -3.70 6.87 -6.02
N HIS A 9 -3.03 7.03 -7.16
CA HIS A 9 -3.01 8.26 -7.96
C HIS A 9 -2.92 7.91 -9.45
N GLU A 10 -3.80 8.51 -10.27
CA GLU A 10 -3.86 8.24 -11.70
C GLU A 10 -2.51 8.58 -12.36
N GLY A 11 -2.05 7.70 -13.24
CA GLY A 11 -0.77 7.85 -13.93
C GLY A 11 0.47 7.54 -13.09
N ALA A 12 0.33 7.18 -11.82
CA ALA A 12 1.47 6.73 -11.01
C ALA A 12 2.03 5.40 -11.52
N ASP A 13 3.35 5.24 -11.40
CA ASP A 13 4.10 4.03 -11.76
C ASP A 13 4.77 3.47 -10.50
N PRO A 14 4.36 2.29 -9.99
CA PRO A 14 4.92 1.73 -8.74
C PRO A 14 6.40 1.36 -8.81
N GLY A 15 6.99 1.28 -10.01
CA GLY A 15 8.41 1.08 -10.22
C GLY A 15 9.22 2.39 -10.14
N ARG A 16 8.60 3.54 -10.42
CA ARG A 16 9.24 4.87 -10.42
C ARG A 16 8.86 5.69 -9.20
N ASP A 17 7.58 5.68 -8.84
CA ASP A 17 6.99 6.45 -7.74
C ASP A 17 7.07 5.67 -6.43
N ARG A 18 8.31 5.35 -6.03
CA ARG A 18 8.58 4.53 -4.86
C ARG A 18 9.72 5.12 -4.05
N VAL A 19 9.49 5.27 -2.74
CA VAL A 19 10.49 5.70 -1.77
C VAL A 19 10.56 4.70 -0.63
N VAL A 20 11.76 4.20 -0.34
CA VAL A 20 12.00 3.29 0.78
C VAL A 20 12.93 3.98 1.78
N ARG A 21 12.45 4.16 3.02
CA ARG A 21 13.24 4.70 4.13
C ARG A 21 13.61 3.60 5.11
N THR A 22 14.90 3.39 5.31
CA THR A 22 15.41 2.47 6.35
C THR A 22 15.45 3.18 7.70
N LYS A 23 14.99 2.51 8.76
CA LYS A 23 14.98 3.06 10.12
C LYS A 23 16.26 2.68 10.87
N ALA A 24 16.71 3.54 11.79
CA ALA A 24 17.94 3.34 12.57
C ALA A 24 17.92 2.05 13.42
N GLY A 25 16.74 1.61 13.88
CA GLY A 25 16.55 0.35 14.63
C GLY A 25 16.15 -0.85 13.76
N GLY A 26 16.29 -0.75 12.43
CA GLY A 26 15.86 -1.77 11.48
C GLY A 26 14.39 -1.66 11.05
N GLY A 27 14.05 -2.37 9.98
CA GLY A 27 12.78 -2.25 9.27
C GLY A 27 12.74 -1.08 8.27
N ARG A 28 11.63 -0.96 7.54
CA ARG A 28 11.49 -0.04 6.41
C ARG A 28 10.12 0.60 6.35
N THR A 29 10.08 1.88 5.99
CA THR A 29 8.84 2.54 5.54
C THR A 29 8.88 2.63 4.03
N THR A 30 7.93 2.01 3.34
CA THR A 30 7.79 2.10 1.89
C THR A 30 6.63 3.04 1.55
N PHE A 31 6.87 4.07 0.76
CA PHE A 31 5.83 4.85 0.09
C PHE A 31 5.81 4.42 -1.37
N VAL A 32 4.64 4.10 -1.91
CA VAL A 32 4.50 3.69 -3.31
C VAL A 32 3.22 4.26 -3.91
N GLY A 33 3.38 4.98 -5.01
CA GLY A 33 2.28 5.40 -5.88
C GLY A 33 1.81 4.24 -6.75
N VAL A 34 0.51 4.10 -6.92
CA VAL A 34 -0.12 3.08 -7.79
C VAL A 34 -1.24 3.73 -8.62
N PRO A 35 -1.46 3.29 -9.87
CA PRO A 35 -2.44 3.93 -10.74
C PRO A 35 -3.89 3.72 -10.28
N ASP A 36 -4.18 2.56 -9.70
CA ASP A 36 -5.52 2.10 -9.32
C ASP A 36 -5.46 1.06 -8.17
N GLU A 37 -6.63 0.67 -7.68
CA GLU A 37 -6.81 -0.32 -6.61
C GLU A 37 -6.31 -1.73 -6.99
N GLY A 38 -6.35 -2.07 -8.28
CA GLY A 38 -5.83 -3.35 -8.77
C GLY A 38 -4.31 -3.43 -8.64
N ALA A 39 -3.62 -2.37 -9.06
CA ALA A 39 -2.18 -2.22 -8.86
C ALA A 39 -1.82 -2.10 -7.37
N ALA A 40 -2.66 -1.46 -6.56
CA ALA A 40 -2.51 -1.45 -5.10
C ALA A 40 -2.48 -2.87 -4.52
N ALA A 41 -3.42 -3.72 -4.95
CA ALA A 41 -3.53 -5.11 -4.51
C ALA A 41 -2.30 -5.95 -4.94
N GLU A 42 -1.86 -5.81 -6.19
CA GLU A 42 -0.68 -6.53 -6.69
C GLU A 42 0.59 -6.14 -5.92
N VAL A 43 0.81 -4.85 -5.71
CA VAL A 43 1.96 -4.32 -4.97
C VAL A 43 1.91 -4.77 -3.50
N ALA A 44 0.74 -4.71 -2.87
CA ALA A 44 0.54 -5.16 -1.49
C ALA A 44 0.84 -6.65 -1.32
N GLY A 45 0.28 -7.51 -2.17
CA GLY A 45 0.51 -8.97 -2.12
C GLY A 45 1.99 -9.33 -2.23
N LYS A 46 2.75 -8.62 -3.07
CA LYS A 46 4.21 -8.81 -3.20
C LYS A 46 5.01 -8.40 -1.95
N MET A 47 4.49 -7.48 -1.14
CA MET A 47 5.19 -6.98 0.04
C MET A 47 4.74 -7.65 1.35
N ALA A 48 3.54 -8.24 1.39
CA ALA A 48 2.84 -8.67 2.60
C ALA A 48 3.71 -9.39 3.63
N GLY A 49 4.49 -10.40 3.22
CA GLY A 49 5.28 -11.22 4.15
C GLY A 49 6.35 -10.47 4.96
N GLY A 50 6.71 -9.24 4.59
CA GLY A 50 7.67 -8.41 5.31
C GLY A 50 7.05 -7.24 6.08
N LEU A 51 5.72 -7.09 6.06
CA LEU A 51 5.03 -5.92 6.58
C LEU A 51 4.22 -6.26 7.84
N GLN A 52 4.06 -5.26 8.68
CA GLN A 52 3.22 -5.32 9.88
C GLN A 52 1.97 -4.43 9.73
N LEU A 53 1.94 -3.57 8.71
CA LEU A 53 0.86 -2.64 8.42
C LEU A 53 0.93 -2.21 6.95
N ILE A 54 -0.24 -2.08 6.33
CA ILE A 54 -0.44 -1.37 5.06
C ILE A 54 -1.44 -0.25 5.29
N GLU A 55 -1.12 0.94 4.83
CA GLU A 55 -2.02 2.09 4.77
C GLU A 55 -2.35 2.37 3.31
N LEU A 56 -3.62 2.26 2.93
CA LEU A 56 -4.13 2.49 1.60
C LEU A 56 -4.82 3.87 1.53
N TYR A 57 -4.32 4.71 0.63
CA TYR A 57 -4.77 6.09 0.44
C TYR A 57 -5.37 6.28 -0.95
N GLY A 58 -6.44 7.06 -1.06
CA GLY A 58 -6.92 7.60 -2.34
C GLY A 58 -7.99 6.75 -3.05
N GLY A 59 -8.51 5.71 -2.39
CA GLY A 59 -9.72 5.01 -2.84
C GLY A 59 -11.01 5.80 -2.52
N PRO A 60 -12.12 5.53 -3.23
CA PRO A 60 -13.41 6.22 -3.05
C PRO A 60 -14.08 5.97 -1.69
N GLY A 61 -13.64 4.97 -0.93
CA GLY A 61 -14.25 4.54 0.33
C GLY A 61 -13.59 3.27 0.88
N PRO A 62 -14.05 2.74 2.02
CA PRO A 62 -13.54 1.52 2.62
C PRO A 62 -13.66 0.28 1.71
N GLU A 63 -14.62 0.26 0.79
CA GLU A 63 -14.81 -0.82 -0.18
C GLU A 63 -13.60 -0.99 -1.11
N ALA A 64 -12.87 0.11 -1.37
CA ALA A 64 -11.65 0.08 -2.16
C ALA A 64 -10.51 -0.71 -1.50
N ALA A 65 -10.62 -1.03 -0.21
CA ALA A 65 -9.66 -1.87 0.50
C ALA A 65 -9.80 -3.36 0.15
N GLU A 66 -10.98 -3.82 -0.29
CA GLU A 66 -11.28 -5.24 -0.46
C GLU A 66 -10.25 -5.98 -1.32
N PRO A 67 -9.87 -5.48 -2.52
CA PRO A 67 -8.89 -6.16 -3.36
C PRO A 67 -7.53 -6.30 -2.67
N VAL A 68 -7.12 -5.28 -1.90
CA VAL A 68 -5.85 -5.26 -1.16
C VAL A 68 -5.88 -6.26 -0.02
N ILE A 69 -6.96 -6.29 0.76
CA ILE A 69 -7.15 -7.24 1.87
C ILE A 69 -7.09 -8.69 1.37
N ARG A 70 -7.75 -8.98 0.23
CA ARG A 70 -7.71 -10.29 -0.41
C ARG A 70 -6.31 -10.65 -0.90
N ALA A 71 -5.60 -9.71 -1.52
CA ALA A 71 -4.26 -9.96 -2.08
C ALA A 71 -3.21 -10.25 -1.02
N VAL A 72 -3.39 -9.75 0.21
CA VAL A 72 -2.52 -10.08 1.35
C VAL A 72 -3.03 -11.27 2.17
N ASP A 73 -4.10 -11.95 1.74
CA ASP A 73 -4.74 -13.07 2.44
C ASP A 73 -5.00 -12.77 3.94
N ALA A 74 -5.43 -11.54 4.23
CA ALA A 74 -5.60 -11.00 5.58
C ALA A 74 -4.38 -11.16 6.53
N SER A 75 -3.18 -11.43 6.01
CA SER A 75 -1.96 -11.66 6.80
C SER A 75 -1.34 -10.37 7.35
N VAL A 76 -1.72 -9.21 6.80
CA VAL A 76 -1.28 -7.89 7.23
C VAL A 76 -2.49 -6.98 7.40
N PRO A 77 -2.63 -6.25 8.53
CA PRO A 77 -3.69 -5.26 8.70
C PRO A 77 -3.62 -4.17 7.62
N VAL A 78 -4.79 -3.79 7.09
CA VAL A 78 -4.94 -2.72 6.08
C VAL A 78 -5.77 -1.57 6.66
N GLY A 79 -5.15 -0.41 6.85
CA GLY A 79 -5.83 0.85 7.11
C GLY A 79 -6.26 1.51 5.80
N VAL A 80 -7.40 2.20 5.79
CA VAL A 80 -7.86 2.97 4.62
C VAL A 80 -8.18 4.41 5.00
N THR A 81 -7.68 5.33 4.18
CA THR A 81 -8.10 6.73 4.17
C THR A 81 -8.52 7.12 2.76
N GLY A 82 -9.81 7.38 2.57
CA GLY A 82 -10.34 7.95 1.34
C GLY A 82 -10.09 9.47 1.30
N TYR A 83 -9.79 9.99 0.11
CA TYR A 83 -9.82 11.43 -0.17
C TYR A 83 -10.20 11.63 -1.64
N ARG A 84 -10.83 12.77 -1.96
CA ARG A 84 -11.13 13.13 -3.35
C ARG A 84 -9.90 13.72 -4.02
N ARG A 85 -9.69 13.32 -5.27
CA ARG A 85 -8.72 13.91 -6.19
C ARG A 85 -9.29 15.17 -6.83
#